data_AF-A0A956DF44-F1
#
_entry.id   AF-A0A956DF44-F1
#
_cell.length_a   1.000
_cell.length_b   1.000
_cell.length_c   1.000
_cell.angle_alpha   90.00
_cell.angle_beta   90.00
_cell.angle_gamma   90.00
#
_symmetry.space_group_name_H-M   'P 1'
#
loop_
_entity.id
_entity.type
_entity.pdbx_description
1 polymer ?
#
loop_
_entity_poly.entity_id
_entity_poly.type
_entity_poly.pdbx_seq_one_letter_code
_entity_poly.pdbx_strand_id
1 'polypeptide(L)'
;ASALELEDLQVLEARRHRHKLRPGKLRGNRFSLVVREVDPAEHEGLRARLDQVARRGVPAFFGSQRFGWQGKNLDKAHRWLVEGGRAPRDRFERKMLVSSLQSEAFNRVLARRLQAGTFVTVLEGDLLRREDSGGVFASENPAEEQRRVDAFEISPTGPLPGPKSWVPDGEVGALERAVTEELGLTEEVLDRLGKLGPGSRRPLRWQLGEPSMEVAEDRVELRFSLPAGAYATEVLRELFADGLVEGPAERSPEEPNEIETEADAEA
;
A
#
# COMPACT_ATOMS: atom_id res chain seq x y z
N ALA A 1 -37.34 8.02 -0.81
CA ALA A 1 -36.30 9.03 -0.50
C ALA A 1 -36.06 9.80 -1.79
N SER A 2 -36.17 11.13 -1.77
CA SER A 2 -36.00 11.95 -2.98
C SER A 2 -34.59 11.76 -3.51
N ALA A 3 -34.47 11.26 -4.74
CA ALA A 3 -33.19 11.14 -5.43
C ALA A 3 -32.59 12.55 -5.58
N LEU A 4 -31.38 12.72 -5.08
CA LEU A 4 -30.60 13.93 -5.23
C LEU A 4 -29.78 13.73 -6.51
N GLU A 5 -30.27 14.26 -7.63
CA GLU A 5 -29.53 14.22 -8.90
C GLU A 5 -28.64 15.45 -8.98
N LEU A 6 -27.33 15.21 -8.93
CA LEU A 6 -26.31 16.18 -9.31
C LEU A 6 -25.68 15.64 -10.60
N GLU A 7 -25.29 16.53 -11.51
CA GLU A 7 -24.88 16.22 -12.89
C GLU A 7 -23.79 15.14 -13.01
N ASP A 8 -22.97 14.97 -11.97
CA ASP A 8 -21.86 14.00 -11.90
C ASP A 8 -21.96 13.00 -10.73
N LEU A 9 -23.13 12.88 -10.09
CA LEU A 9 -23.30 12.04 -8.91
C LEU A 9 -24.63 11.30 -8.95
N GLN A 10 -24.52 9.96 -8.90
CA GLN A 10 -25.66 9.07 -8.76
C GLN A 10 -25.69 8.47 -7.35
N VAL A 11 -26.83 8.58 -6.68
CA VAL A 11 -27.06 7.88 -5.40
C VAL A 11 -27.55 6.46 -5.70
N LEU A 12 -26.68 5.46 -5.50
CA LEU A 12 -27.01 4.05 -5.73
C LEU A 12 -27.85 3.45 -4.59
N GLU A 13 -27.49 3.74 -3.33
CA GLU A 13 -28.16 3.19 -2.16
C GLU A 13 -28.10 4.16 -0.97
N ALA A 14 -29.14 4.16 -0.13
CA ALA A 14 -29.14 4.86 1.15
C ALA A 14 -29.77 4.01 2.26
N ARG A 15 -28.99 3.74 3.33
CA ARG A 15 -29.42 3.00 4.52
C ARG A 15 -29.07 3.75 5.79
N ARG A 16 -29.84 3.53 6.85
CA ARG A 16 -29.49 4.02 8.20
C ARG A 16 -28.40 3.12 8.80
N HIS A 17 -27.41 3.73 9.42
CA HIS A 17 -26.33 3.03 10.12
C HIS A 17 -26.06 3.70 11.47
N ARG A 18 -25.80 2.91 12.53
CA ARG A 18 -25.68 3.43 13.91
C ARG A 18 -24.36 4.18 14.18
N HIS A 19 -23.33 3.91 13.37
CA HIS A 19 -22.02 4.54 13.53
C HIS A 19 -21.68 5.44 12.34
N LYS A 20 -21.06 6.59 12.64
CA LYS A 20 -20.52 7.49 11.63
C LYS A 20 -19.42 6.81 10.80
N LEU A 21 -19.45 7.00 9.49
CA LEU A 21 -18.33 6.65 8.61
C LEU A 21 -17.15 7.60 8.88
N ARG A 22 -15.96 7.04 9.07
CA ARG A 22 -14.72 7.78 9.35
C ARG A 22 -13.69 7.45 8.27
N PRO A 23 -12.82 8.39 7.88
CA PRO A 23 -11.69 8.09 7.01
C PRO A 23 -10.89 6.89 7.53
N GLY A 24 -10.52 5.98 6.64
CA GLY A 24 -9.82 4.73 6.98
C GLY A 24 -10.72 3.58 7.44
N LYS A 25 -12.03 3.80 7.61
CA LYS A 25 -13.00 2.75 7.97
C LYS A 25 -13.58 2.05 6.73
N LEU A 26 -12.72 1.60 5.84
CA LEU A 26 -13.05 0.75 4.68
C LEU A 26 -12.24 -0.55 4.76
N ARG A 27 -12.76 -1.64 4.18
CA ARG A 27 -12.00 -2.89 4.03
C ARG A 27 -10.97 -2.78 2.91
N GLY A 28 -11.38 -2.19 1.79
CA GLY A 28 -10.60 -2.11 0.56
C GLY A 28 -11.43 -1.53 -0.57
N ASN A 29 -10.87 -1.56 -1.78
CA ASN A 29 -11.53 -1.12 -3.00
C ASN A 29 -11.44 -2.23 -4.06
N ARG A 30 -12.48 -2.33 -4.90
CA ARG A 30 -12.44 -3.10 -6.14
C ARG A 30 -12.14 -2.12 -7.29
N PHE A 31 -11.26 -2.54 -8.19
CA PHE A 31 -10.83 -1.76 -9.33
C PHE A 31 -11.23 -2.50 -10.60
N SER A 32 -11.76 -1.75 -11.57
CA SER A 32 -11.79 -2.13 -12.99
C SER A 32 -11.05 -1.03 -13.74
N LEU A 33 -9.99 -1.41 -14.45
CA LEU A 33 -9.08 -0.49 -15.14
C LEU A 33 -8.94 -0.94 -16.59
N VAL A 34 -9.04 0.02 -17.51
CA VAL A 34 -8.75 -0.22 -18.94
C VAL A 34 -7.42 0.44 -19.26
N VAL A 35 -6.44 -0.37 -19.64
CA VAL A 35 -5.16 0.09 -20.19
C VAL A 35 -5.26 0.03 -21.71
N ARG A 36 -5.13 1.18 -22.36
CA ARG A 36 -5.22 1.31 -23.82
C ARG A 36 -3.81 1.36 -24.43
N GLU A 37 -3.75 1.25 -25.75
CA GLU A 37 -2.50 1.30 -26.53
C GLU A 37 -1.50 0.22 -26.10
N VAL A 38 -2.02 -0.97 -25.76
CA VAL A 38 -1.20 -2.13 -25.39
C VAL A 38 -0.89 -2.94 -26.65
N ASP A 39 0.39 -3.16 -26.93
CA ASP A 39 0.82 -4.03 -28.02
C ASP A 39 0.31 -5.47 -27.80
N PRO A 40 -0.40 -6.08 -28.76
CA PRO A 40 -0.80 -7.49 -28.70
C PRO A 40 0.30 -8.47 -28.30
N ALA A 41 1.54 -8.18 -28.65
CA ALA A 41 2.70 -9.01 -28.30
C ALA A 41 2.97 -9.04 -26.78
N GLU A 42 2.54 -8.02 -26.02
CA GLU A 42 2.73 -7.96 -24.57
C GLU A 42 1.67 -8.76 -23.79
N HIS A 43 0.56 -9.16 -24.41
CA HIS A 43 -0.58 -9.76 -23.70
C HIS A 43 -0.23 -11.03 -22.91
N GLU A 44 0.58 -11.92 -23.47
CA GLU A 44 1.01 -13.14 -22.77
C GLU A 44 1.96 -12.82 -21.62
N GLY A 45 2.89 -11.89 -21.83
CA GLY A 45 3.80 -11.40 -20.78
C GLY A 45 3.04 -10.76 -19.63
N LEU A 46 2.00 -9.96 -19.92
CA LEU A 46 1.13 -9.35 -18.92
C LEU A 46 0.34 -10.39 -18.11
N ARG A 47 -0.17 -11.45 -18.76
CA ARG A 47 -0.82 -12.57 -18.03
C ARG A 47 0.14 -13.22 -17.05
N ALA A 48 1.34 -13.55 -17.52
CA ALA A 48 2.36 -14.18 -16.68
C ALA A 48 2.77 -13.28 -15.50
N ARG A 49 2.95 -11.97 -15.74
CA ARG A 49 3.23 -10.99 -14.68
C ARG A 49 2.09 -10.89 -13.68
N LEU A 50 0.82 -10.86 -14.13
CA LEU A 50 -0.35 -10.83 -13.26
C LEU A 50 -0.42 -12.08 -12.37
N ASP A 51 -0.20 -13.27 -12.93
CA ASP A 51 -0.16 -14.52 -12.17
C ASP A 51 0.96 -14.52 -11.12
N GLN A 52 2.13 -13.98 -11.48
CA GLN A 52 3.24 -13.86 -10.54
C GLN A 52 2.90 -12.90 -9.39
N VAL A 53 2.34 -11.74 -9.70
CA VAL A 53 1.92 -10.73 -8.71
C VAL A 53 0.81 -11.27 -7.82
N ALA A 54 -0.15 -12.02 -8.37
CA ALA A 54 -1.22 -12.67 -7.62
C ALA A 54 -0.67 -13.66 -6.58
N ARG A 55 0.37 -14.43 -6.93
CA ARG A 55 1.01 -15.39 -6.02
C ARG A 55 1.88 -14.72 -4.95
N ARG A 56 2.77 -13.81 -5.35
CA ARG A 56 3.77 -13.24 -4.41
C ARG A 56 3.25 -12.03 -3.63
N GLY A 57 2.24 -11.34 -4.16
CA GLY A 57 1.75 -10.07 -3.66
C GLY A 57 2.30 -8.85 -4.38
N VAL A 58 1.59 -7.74 -4.22
CA VAL A 58 1.97 -6.43 -4.72
C VAL A 58 2.85 -5.73 -3.69
N PRO A 59 4.02 -5.19 -4.05
CA PRO A 59 4.82 -4.37 -3.14
C PRO A 59 4.00 -3.22 -2.54
N ALA A 60 4.07 -3.07 -1.22
CA ALA A 60 3.22 -2.16 -0.47
C ALA A 60 3.77 -0.73 -0.39
N PHE A 61 4.40 -0.23 -1.47
CA PHE A 61 4.97 1.11 -1.52
C PHE A 61 3.96 2.19 -1.14
N PHE A 62 4.44 3.25 -0.51
CA PHE A 62 3.72 4.51 -0.46
C PHE A 62 3.92 5.26 -1.79
N GLY A 63 2.82 5.55 -2.49
CA GLY A 63 2.85 6.31 -3.74
C GLY A 63 3.30 7.76 -3.58
N SER A 64 3.67 8.40 -4.69
CA SER A 64 4.23 9.77 -4.76
C SER A 64 3.37 10.83 -4.06
N GLN A 65 2.04 10.69 -4.09
CA GLN A 65 1.09 11.57 -3.40
C GLN A 65 1.39 11.70 -1.90
N ARG A 66 1.96 10.66 -1.26
CA ARG A 66 2.32 10.67 0.17
C ARG A 66 3.40 11.69 0.51
N PHE A 67 4.27 12.00 -0.45
CA PHE A 67 5.43 12.90 -0.29
C PHE A 67 5.13 14.33 -0.73
N GLY A 68 3.87 14.63 -1.07
CA GLY A 68 3.46 15.93 -1.60
C GLY A 68 3.93 16.15 -3.03
N TRP A 69 3.56 17.29 -3.60
CA TRP A 69 3.96 17.66 -4.95
C TRP A 69 5.49 17.67 -5.08
N GLN A 70 6.03 16.87 -5.99
CA GLN A 70 7.48 16.70 -6.23
C GLN A 70 8.31 16.41 -4.96
N GLY A 71 7.76 15.71 -3.97
CA GLY A 71 8.53 15.34 -2.77
C GLY A 71 8.73 16.45 -1.75
N LYS A 72 8.13 17.63 -1.94
CA LYS A 72 8.29 18.80 -1.05
C LYS A 72 7.98 18.52 0.42
N ASN A 73 7.09 17.57 0.73
CA ASN A 73 6.82 17.21 2.12
C ASN A 73 8.01 16.50 2.75
N LEU A 74 8.69 15.62 2.00
CA LEU A 74 9.88 14.94 2.49
C LEU A 74 11.00 15.94 2.81
N ASP A 75 11.28 16.86 1.89
CA ASP A 75 12.30 17.91 2.10
C ASP A 75 11.98 18.80 3.29
N LYS A 76 10.71 19.17 3.45
CA LYS A 76 10.26 20.00 4.58
C LYS A 76 10.33 19.23 5.90
N ALA A 77 10.03 17.93 5.88
CA ALA A 77 10.16 17.06 7.02
C ALA A 77 11.63 16.92 7.44
N HIS A 78 12.54 16.70 6.48
CA HIS A 78 13.98 16.59 6.73
C HIS A 78 14.55 17.87 7.35
N ARG A 79 14.28 19.03 6.72
CA ARG A 79 14.71 20.33 7.25
C ARG A 79 14.22 20.59 8.68
N TRP A 80 13.00 20.18 9.00
CA TRP A 80 12.46 20.37 10.34
C TRP A 80 13.06 19.38 11.34
N LEU A 81 12.97 18.09 11.06
CA LEU A 81 13.20 17.05 12.07
C LEU A 81 14.67 16.64 12.17
N VAL A 82 15.38 16.62 11.04
CA VAL A 82 16.78 16.17 10.95
C VAL A 82 17.73 17.34 11.08
N GLU A 83 17.53 18.42 10.31
CA GLU A 83 18.40 19.60 10.33
C GLU A 83 18.12 20.57 11.50
N GLY A 84 17.09 20.29 12.31
CA GLY A 84 16.72 21.15 13.45
C GLY A 84 16.03 22.46 13.07
N GLY A 85 15.48 22.56 11.86
CA GLY A 85 14.75 23.72 11.37
C GLY A 85 13.43 23.98 12.11
N ARG A 86 12.78 25.08 11.76
CA ARG A 86 11.56 25.53 12.45
C ARG A 86 10.39 24.57 12.20
N ALA A 87 9.76 24.11 13.28
CA ALA A 87 8.52 23.33 13.22
C ALA A 87 7.39 24.10 12.51
N PRO A 88 6.62 23.44 11.61
CA PRO A 88 5.40 24.03 11.06
C PRO A 88 4.43 24.43 12.17
N ARG A 89 3.58 25.43 11.94
CA ARG A 89 2.60 25.85 12.96
C ARG A 89 1.41 24.90 13.04
N ASP A 90 0.94 24.43 11.89
CA ASP A 90 -0.24 23.58 11.80
C ASP A 90 0.06 22.13 12.24
N ARG A 91 -0.81 21.58 13.08
CA ARG A 91 -0.65 20.22 13.62
C ARG A 91 -0.88 19.17 12.55
N PHE A 92 -1.82 19.40 11.62
CA PHE A 92 -2.09 18.45 10.56
C PHE A 92 -0.89 18.35 9.61
N GLU A 93 -0.33 19.50 9.22
CA GLU A 93 0.91 19.59 8.47
C GLU A 93 2.07 18.85 9.17
N ARG A 94 2.29 19.09 10.47
CA ARG A 94 3.30 18.33 11.24
C ARG A 94 3.13 16.82 11.11
N LYS A 95 1.89 16.34 11.27
CA LYS A 95 1.58 14.90 11.15
C LYS A 95 1.85 14.38 9.73
N MET A 96 1.53 15.17 8.71
CA MET A 96 1.81 14.82 7.32
C MET A 96 3.32 14.72 7.06
N LEU A 97 4.12 15.67 7.54
CA LEU A 97 5.58 15.67 7.39
C LEU A 97 6.24 14.48 8.11
N VAL A 98 5.83 14.18 9.34
CA VAL A 98 6.30 13.00 10.06
C VAL A 98 5.94 11.72 9.28
N SER A 99 4.70 11.62 8.81
CA SER A 99 4.27 10.49 8.00
C SER A 99 5.10 10.33 6.72
N SER A 100 5.53 11.41 6.06
CA SER A 100 6.37 11.29 4.86
C SER A 100 7.75 10.71 5.14
N LEU A 101 8.40 11.07 6.25
CA LEU A 101 9.69 10.46 6.63
C LEU A 101 9.54 8.97 6.97
N GLN A 102 8.47 8.61 7.70
CA GLN A 102 8.20 7.21 8.02
C GLN A 102 7.92 6.40 6.76
N SER A 103 7.16 6.96 5.82
CA SER A 103 6.88 6.35 4.53
C SER A 103 8.13 6.19 3.66
N GLU A 104 9.06 7.13 3.71
CA GLU A 104 10.33 7.06 2.97
C GLU A 104 11.22 5.93 3.51
N ALA A 105 11.36 5.83 4.83
CA ALA A 105 12.10 4.74 5.46
C ALA A 105 11.51 3.36 5.08
N PHE A 106 10.18 3.23 5.15
CA PHE A 106 9.49 2.02 4.71
C PHE A 106 9.79 1.71 3.22
N ASN A 107 9.65 2.70 2.34
CA ASN A 107 9.88 2.53 0.90
C ASN A 107 11.32 2.09 0.62
N ARG A 108 12.33 2.67 1.28
CA ARG A 108 13.74 2.27 1.11
C ARG A 108 14.00 0.84 1.59
N VAL A 109 13.44 0.43 2.72
CA VAL A 109 13.55 -0.97 3.19
C VAL A 109 12.90 -1.92 2.19
N LEU A 110 11.68 -1.62 1.74
CA LEU A 110 10.97 -2.43 0.75
C LEU A 110 11.77 -2.54 -0.57
N ALA A 111 12.30 -1.41 -1.07
CA ALA A 111 13.13 -1.40 -2.28
C ALA A 111 14.39 -2.27 -2.13
N ARG A 112 15.07 -2.23 -0.97
CA ARG A 112 16.24 -3.07 -0.71
C ARG A 112 15.88 -4.56 -0.61
N ARG A 113 14.76 -4.90 0.03
CA ARG A 113 14.25 -6.29 0.06
C ARG A 113 13.92 -6.80 -1.34
N LEU A 114 13.34 -5.96 -2.21
CA LEU A 114 13.10 -6.31 -3.61
C LEU A 114 14.41 -6.53 -4.37
N GLN A 115 15.38 -5.61 -4.26
CA GLN A 115 16.69 -5.71 -4.91
C GLN A 115 17.49 -6.93 -4.45
N ALA A 116 17.42 -7.28 -3.17
CA ALA A 116 18.07 -8.44 -2.60
C ALA A 116 17.31 -9.76 -2.86
N GLY A 117 16.13 -9.72 -3.50
CA GLY A 117 15.30 -10.91 -3.73
C GLY A 117 14.65 -11.47 -2.47
N THR A 118 14.65 -10.74 -1.35
CA THR A 118 14.14 -11.17 -0.04
C THR A 118 12.75 -10.58 0.28
N PHE A 119 12.08 -9.97 -0.70
CA PHE A 119 10.75 -9.35 -0.55
C PHE A 119 9.69 -10.28 0.07
N VAL A 120 9.69 -11.55 -0.32
CA VAL A 120 8.79 -12.60 0.20
C VAL A 120 9.54 -13.73 0.90
N THR A 121 10.84 -13.58 1.13
CA THR A 121 11.66 -14.57 1.82
C THR A 121 11.68 -14.25 3.31
N VAL A 122 11.33 -15.21 4.16
CA VAL A 122 11.45 -15.07 5.61
C VAL A 122 12.92 -15.22 6.00
N LEU A 123 13.45 -14.20 6.66
CA LEU A 123 14.79 -14.21 7.25
C LEU A 123 14.68 -14.43 8.77
N GLU A 124 15.72 -15.00 9.37
CA GLU A 124 15.78 -15.16 10.83
C GLU A 124 15.66 -13.79 11.52
N GLY A 125 14.77 -13.69 12.50
CA GLY A 125 14.48 -12.44 13.20
C GLY A 125 13.57 -11.46 12.42
N ASP A 126 13.09 -11.79 11.21
CA ASP A 126 12.10 -10.95 10.50
C ASP A 126 10.88 -10.69 11.40
N LEU A 127 10.35 -9.47 11.36
CA LEU A 127 9.05 -9.19 11.98
C LEU A 127 7.94 -9.51 10.99
N LEU A 128 7.18 -10.56 11.29
CA LEU A 128 6.07 -11.06 10.47
C LEU A 128 4.74 -10.57 11.04
N ARG A 129 3.80 -10.22 10.16
CA ARG A 129 2.43 -9.84 10.52
C ARG A 129 1.47 -10.92 10.10
N ARG A 130 0.56 -11.33 10.99
CA ARG A 130 -0.58 -12.20 10.64
C ARG A 130 -1.64 -11.43 9.87
N GLU A 131 -2.15 -12.00 8.78
CA GLU A 131 -3.15 -11.32 7.96
C GLU A 131 -4.55 -11.28 8.61
N ASP A 132 -4.90 -12.29 9.41
CA ASP A 132 -6.20 -12.43 10.07
C ASP A 132 -6.43 -11.42 11.21
N SER A 133 -5.40 -11.19 12.02
CA SER A 133 -5.45 -10.48 13.31
C SER A 133 -4.63 -9.20 13.30
N GLY A 134 -3.68 -9.09 12.37
CA GLY A 134 -2.73 -7.98 12.31
C GLY A 134 -1.64 -7.99 13.37
N GLY A 135 -1.59 -9.04 14.20
CA GLY A 135 -0.54 -9.22 15.21
C GLY A 135 0.83 -9.39 14.57
N VAL A 136 1.84 -8.73 15.14
CA VAL A 136 3.24 -8.81 14.70
C VAL A 136 4.03 -9.68 15.67
N PHE A 137 4.91 -10.52 15.15
CA PHE A 137 5.81 -11.40 15.92
C PHE A 137 7.15 -11.54 15.20
N ALA A 138 8.20 -11.93 15.93
CA ALA A 138 9.51 -12.21 15.35
C ALA A 138 9.57 -13.63 14.81
N SER A 139 10.23 -13.81 13.67
CA SER A 139 10.49 -15.10 13.06
C SER A 139 11.48 -15.90 13.90
N GLU A 140 11.05 -17.08 14.35
CA GLU A 140 11.89 -18.05 15.06
C GLU A 140 12.10 -19.34 14.24
N ASN A 141 11.23 -19.61 13.25
CA ASN A 141 11.34 -20.77 12.38
C ASN A 141 11.07 -20.37 10.92
N PRO A 142 12.07 -19.78 10.23
CA PRO A 142 11.90 -19.25 8.88
C PRO A 142 11.35 -20.27 7.87
N ALA A 143 11.72 -21.55 7.97
CA ALA A 143 11.29 -22.57 7.03
C ALA A 143 9.78 -22.90 7.15
N GLU A 144 9.25 -22.94 8.36
CA GLU A 144 7.81 -23.13 8.59
C GLU A 144 7.03 -21.87 8.21
N GLU A 145 7.54 -20.72 8.62
CA GLU A 145 6.92 -19.42 8.37
C GLU A 145 6.92 -19.07 6.88
N GLN A 146 7.94 -19.50 6.12
CA GLN A 146 7.97 -19.33 4.67
C GLN A 146 6.74 -19.95 4.01
N ARG A 147 6.33 -21.17 4.41
CA ARG A 147 5.12 -21.80 3.86
C ARG A 147 3.87 -20.98 4.11
N ARG A 148 3.81 -20.33 5.28
CA ARG A 148 2.69 -19.45 5.66
C ARG A 148 2.74 -18.12 4.94
N VAL A 149 3.93 -17.62 4.60
CA VAL A 149 4.12 -16.48 3.69
C VAL A 149 3.69 -16.87 2.27
N ASP A 150 4.05 -18.05 1.77
CA ASP A 150 3.64 -18.50 0.44
C ASP A 150 2.11 -18.68 0.34
N ALA A 151 1.48 -19.11 1.44
CA ALA A 151 0.02 -19.23 1.56
C ALA A 151 -0.70 -17.91 1.92
N PHE A 152 0.03 -16.79 2.04
CA PHE A 152 -0.54 -15.48 2.42
C PHE A 152 -1.21 -15.41 3.79
N GLU A 153 -0.89 -16.31 4.73
CA GLU A 153 -1.38 -16.26 6.11
C GLU A 153 -0.65 -15.21 6.95
N ILE A 154 0.63 -15.01 6.64
CA ILE A 154 1.51 -14.02 7.26
C ILE A 154 2.32 -13.29 6.19
N SER A 155 2.82 -12.10 6.51
CA SER A 155 3.65 -11.31 5.60
C SER A 155 4.83 -10.67 6.34
N PRO A 156 6.04 -10.62 5.72
CA PRO A 156 7.12 -9.79 6.21
C PRO A 156 6.69 -8.32 6.34
N THR A 157 7.26 -7.61 7.30
CA THR A 157 6.93 -6.20 7.56
C THR A 157 8.14 -5.29 7.38
N GLY A 158 7.88 -4.02 7.07
CA GLY A 158 8.86 -2.94 7.08
C GLY A 158 8.58 -1.93 8.20
N PRO A 159 9.58 -1.12 8.57
CA PRO A 159 9.46 -0.17 9.65
C PRO A 159 8.69 1.08 9.21
N LEU A 160 7.85 1.58 10.10
CA LEU A 160 7.51 2.99 10.17
C LEU A 160 8.24 3.52 11.41
N PRO A 161 9.43 4.14 11.27
CA PRO A 161 10.28 4.48 12.41
C PRO A 161 9.64 5.45 13.39
N GLY A 162 9.90 5.25 14.68
CA GLY A 162 9.43 6.08 15.78
C GLY A 162 9.86 5.49 17.11
N PRO A 163 9.59 6.18 18.23
CA PRO A 163 10.13 5.83 19.55
C PRO A 163 9.58 4.51 20.12
N LYS A 164 8.53 3.95 19.50
CA LYS A 164 7.93 2.67 19.89
C LYS A 164 8.03 1.62 18.78
N SER A 165 8.85 1.86 17.75
CA SER A 165 9.05 0.89 16.68
C SER A 165 9.79 -0.33 17.21
N TRP A 166 9.26 -1.51 16.90
CA TRP A 166 10.00 -2.75 17.09
C TRP A 166 10.99 -2.91 15.93
N VAL A 167 12.28 -2.91 16.27
CA VAL A 167 13.38 -3.17 15.34
C VAL A 167 13.75 -4.66 15.46
N PRO A 168 13.83 -5.40 14.34
CA PRO A 168 14.28 -6.78 14.36
C PRO A 168 15.76 -6.90 14.72
N ASP A 169 16.17 -8.09 15.12
CA ASP A 169 17.57 -8.46 15.27
C ASP A 169 18.19 -8.86 13.90
N GLY A 170 19.47 -9.23 13.92
CA GLY A 170 20.15 -9.81 12.75
C GLY A 170 20.25 -8.88 11.53
N GLU A 171 20.25 -9.49 10.35
CA GLU A 171 20.44 -8.82 9.06
C GLU A 171 19.29 -7.86 8.72
N VAL A 172 18.06 -8.21 9.10
CA VAL A 172 16.87 -7.38 8.90
C VAL A 172 16.98 -6.12 9.75
N GLY A 173 17.38 -6.27 11.01
CA GLY A 173 17.64 -5.13 11.89
C GLY A 173 18.73 -4.22 11.36
N ALA A 174 19.82 -4.79 10.83
CA ALA A 174 20.92 -4.04 10.24
C ALA A 174 20.46 -3.25 9.00
N LEU A 175 19.64 -3.87 8.14
CA LEU A 175 19.04 -3.21 6.99
C LEU A 175 18.19 -2.00 7.39
N GLU A 176 17.30 -2.18 8.37
CA GLU A 176 16.42 -1.12 8.84
C GLU A 176 17.20 0.03 9.48
N ARG A 177 18.21 -0.28 10.31
CA ARG A 177 19.09 0.73 10.92
C ARG A 177 19.86 1.53 9.88
N ALA A 178 20.45 0.86 8.89
CA ALA A 178 21.16 1.52 7.79
C ALA A 178 20.26 2.52 7.05
N VAL A 179 19.01 2.13 6.76
CA VAL A 179 18.04 3.04 6.12
C VAL A 179 17.70 4.24 7.01
N THR A 180 17.49 4.03 8.32
CA THR A 180 17.23 5.15 9.24
C THR A 180 18.42 6.09 9.38
N GLU A 181 19.63 5.56 9.42
CA GLU A 181 20.88 6.34 9.50
C GLU A 181 21.08 7.20 8.25
N GLU A 182 20.86 6.64 7.06
CA GLU A 182 20.94 7.37 5.79
C GLU A 182 19.91 8.51 5.67
N LEU A 183 18.78 8.39 6.36
CA LEU A 183 17.74 9.41 6.44
C LEU A 183 17.98 10.43 7.56
N GLY A 184 19.08 10.30 8.32
CA GLY A 184 19.37 11.12 9.48
C GLY A 184 18.38 10.94 10.64
N LEU A 185 17.64 9.82 10.66
CA LEU A 185 16.69 9.48 11.72
C LEU A 185 17.42 8.86 12.91
N THR A 186 18.24 9.66 13.59
CA THR A 186 18.92 9.25 14.84
C THR A 186 17.89 8.96 15.94
N GLU A 187 18.32 8.26 17.01
CA GLU A 187 17.46 8.00 18.18
C GLU A 187 16.84 9.30 18.73
N GLU A 188 17.61 10.38 18.79
CA GLU A 188 17.11 11.69 19.23
C GLU A 188 16.00 12.22 18.30
N VAL A 189 16.15 12.08 16.98
CA VAL A 189 15.13 12.49 16.01
C VAL A 189 13.87 11.62 16.16
N LEU A 190 14.04 10.31 16.33
CA LEU A 190 12.92 9.38 16.53
C LEU A 190 12.16 9.72 17.81
N ASP A 191 12.84 9.99 18.92
CA ASP A 191 12.22 10.39 20.19
C ASP A 191 11.39 11.68 20.06
N ARG A 192 11.89 12.65 19.30
CA ARG A 192 11.16 13.91 19.01
C ARG A 192 9.86 13.69 18.24
N LEU A 193 9.70 12.59 17.50
CA LEU A 193 8.44 12.28 16.80
C LEU A 193 7.30 12.06 17.81
N GLY A 194 7.60 11.49 18.99
CA GLY A 194 6.67 11.31 20.09
C GLY A 194 5.29 10.78 19.66
N LYS A 195 4.22 11.50 20.02
CA LYS A 195 2.84 11.12 19.66
C LYS A 195 2.46 11.43 18.20
N LEU A 196 3.26 12.22 17.47
CA LEU A 196 2.99 12.54 16.07
C LEU A 196 3.33 11.37 15.14
N GLY A 197 4.39 10.62 15.48
CA GLY A 197 4.81 9.40 14.81
C GLY A 197 5.38 8.43 15.83
N PRO A 198 4.54 7.70 16.58
CA PRO A 198 5.02 6.78 17.61
C PRO A 198 5.81 5.60 17.04
N GLY A 199 5.67 5.34 15.73
CA GLY A 199 6.28 4.22 15.05
C GLY A 199 5.38 2.99 15.07
N SER A 200 5.52 2.15 14.05
CA SER A 200 4.79 0.89 13.90
C SER A 200 5.44 -0.01 12.83
N ARG A 201 4.78 -1.12 12.52
CA ARG A 201 5.14 -2.02 11.40
C ARG A 201 4.06 -1.95 10.34
N ARG A 202 4.44 -2.14 9.07
CA ARG A 202 3.51 -2.24 7.94
C ARG A 202 3.89 -3.48 7.11
N PRO A 203 2.95 -4.29 6.61
CA PRO A 203 3.30 -5.41 5.73
C PRO A 203 4.01 -4.88 4.48
N LEU A 204 5.04 -5.62 4.02
CA LEU A 204 5.79 -5.28 2.81
C LEU A 204 4.99 -5.48 1.54
N ARG A 205 3.92 -6.28 1.59
CA ARG A 205 3.10 -6.66 0.44
C ARG A 205 1.61 -6.56 0.72
N TRP A 206 0.83 -6.49 -0.35
CA TRP A 206 -0.61 -6.65 -0.34
C TRP A 206 -1.03 -7.85 -1.17
N GLN A 207 -2.02 -8.58 -0.68
CA GLN A 207 -2.67 -9.62 -1.46
C GLN A 207 -3.56 -8.99 -2.53
N LEU A 208 -3.41 -9.45 -3.77
CA LEU A 208 -4.29 -9.07 -4.86
C LEU A 208 -5.50 -10.00 -4.84
N GLY A 209 -6.69 -9.47 -4.57
CA GLY A 209 -7.89 -10.29 -4.49
C GLY A 209 -8.58 -10.41 -5.85
N GLU A 210 -8.89 -11.64 -6.26
CA GLU A 210 -9.64 -11.97 -7.49
C GLU A 210 -9.11 -11.24 -8.74
N PRO A 211 -7.80 -11.31 -9.06
CA PRO A 211 -7.28 -10.69 -10.26
C PRO A 211 -7.80 -11.39 -11.52
N SER A 212 -8.27 -10.61 -12.50
CA SER A 212 -8.58 -11.09 -13.83
C SER A 212 -8.14 -10.10 -14.90
N MET A 213 -7.88 -10.64 -16.10
CA MET A 213 -7.44 -9.85 -17.25
C MET A 213 -8.14 -10.30 -18.52
N GLU A 214 -8.85 -9.38 -19.14
CA GLU A 214 -9.44 -9.54 -20.48
C GLU A 214 -8.62 -8.74 -21.48
N VAL A 215 -8.36 -9.32 -22.65
CA VAL A 215 -7.55 -8.68 -23.69
C VAL A 215 -8.41 -8.44 -24.92
N ALA A 216 -8.23 -7.28 -25.54
CA ALA A 216 -8.72 -6.96 -26.88
C ALA A 216 -7.52 -6.58 -27.76
N GLU A 217 -7.74 -6.13 -28.99
CA GLU A 217 -6.67 -5.86 -29.96
C GLU A 217 -5.71 -4.73 -29.51
N ASP A 218 -6.22 -3.66 -28.90
CA ASP A 218 -5.44 -2.47 -28.54
C ASP A 218 -5.51 -2.12 -27.04
N ARG A 219 -6.09 -3.00 -26.23
CA ARG A 219 -6.35 -2.73 -24.82
C ARG A 219 -6.42 -3.98 -23.97
N VAL A 220 -6.23 -3.76 -22.69
CA VAL A 220 -6.35 -4.75 -21.63
C VAL A 220 -7.28 -4.20 -20.55
N GLU A 221 -8.26 -4.99 -20.13
CA GLU A 221 -9.08 -4.71 -18.96
C GLU A 221 -8.60 -5.55 -17.77
N LEU A 222 -8.29 -4.88 -16.67
CA LEU A 222 -7.82 -5.47 -15.43
C LEU A 222 -8.86 -5.28 -14.33
N ARG A 223 -9.24 -6.37 -13.67
CA ARG A 223 -10.11 -6.33 -12.48
C ARG A 223 -9.39 -6.96 -11.31
N PHE A 224 -9.47 -6.33 -10.14
CA PHE A 224 -8.89 -6.85 -8.90
C PHE A 224 -9.39 -6.07 -7.68
N SER A 225 -9.15 -6.60 -6.48
CA SER A 225 -9.38 -5.92 -5.22
C SER A 225 -8.10 -5.74 -4.41
N LEU A 226 -8.03 -4.64 -3.66
CA LEU A 226 -6.93 -4.33 -2.76
C LEU A 226 -7.45 -3.84 -1.41
N PRO A 227 -6.72 -4.11 -0.30
CA PRO A 227 -7.09 -3.63 1.02
C PRO A 227 -6.95 -2.11 1.13
N ALA A 228 -7.51 -1.55 2.21
CA ALA A 228 -7.40 -0.14 2.51
C ALA A 228 -5.92 0.31 2.63
N GLY A 229 -5.56 1.39 1.93
CA GLY A 229 -4.20 1.94 1.96
C GLY A 229 -3.23 1.35 0.93
N ALA A 230 -3.67 0.38 0.14
CA ALA A 230 -3.03 -0.05 -1.09
C ALA A 230 -3.48 0.81 -2.28
N TYR A 231 -2.65 0.89 -3.32
CA TYR A 231 -2.88 1.72 -4.50
C TYR A 231 -2.83 0.85 -5.76
N ALA A 232 -3.81 1.03 -6.65
CA ALA A 232 -3.85 0.33 -7.93
C ALA A 232 -2.65 0.64 -8.83
N THR A 233 -2.06 1.83 -8.67
CA THR A 233 -0.84 2.23 -9.40
C THR A 233 0.34 1.29 -9.14
N GLU A 234 0.43 0.68 -7.95
CA GLU A 234 1.51 -0.29 -7.69
C GLU A 234 1.27 -1.62 -8.42
N VAL A 235 0.02 -2.03 -8.63
CA VAL A 235 -0.30 -3.19 -9.50
C VAL A 235 0.11 -2.88 -10.93
N LEU A 236 -0.29 -1.71 -11.43
CA LEU A 236 0.04 -1.28 -12.77
C LEU A 236 1.55 -1.19 -13.01
N ARG A 237 2.31 -0.67 -12.03
CA ARG A 237 3.79 -0.64 -12.09
C ARG A 237 4.39 -2.05 -12.21
N GLU A 238 3.89 -3.02 -11.46
CA GLU A 238 4.39 -4.40 -11.55
C GLU A 238 4.06 -5.07 -12.90
N LEU A 239 2.98 -4.64 -13.58
CA LEU A 239 2.55 -5.20 -14.86
C LEU A 239 3.22 -4.53 -16.07
N PHE A 240 3.36 -3.21 -16.06
CA PHE A 240 3.77 -2.41 -17.22
C PHE A 240 5.08 -1.63 -17.02
N ALA A 241 5.74 -1.78 -15.87
CA ALA A 241 6.93 -1.02 -15.50
C ALA A 241 6.71 0.51 -15.65
N ASP A 242 7.73 1.25 -16.08
CA ASP A 242 7.68 2.71 -16.25
C ASP A 242 7.02 3.15 -17.58
N GLY A 243 6.38 2.23 -18.31
CA GLY A 243 5.78 2.51 -19.63
C GLY A 243 4.40 3.18 -19.61
N LEU A 244 3.82 3.42 -18.43
CA LEU A 244 2.46 3.97 -18.30
C LEU A 244 2.46 5.50 -18.17
N VAL A 245 1.57 6.13 -18.94
CA VAL A 245 1.21 7.55 -18.81
C VAL A 245 -0.26 7.63 -18.45
N GLU A 246 -0.62 8.47 -17.47
CA GLU A 246 -2.03 8.73 -17.16
C GLU A 246 -2.71 9.38 -18.38
N GLY A 247 -3.65 8.68 -18.99
CA GLY A 247 -4.51 9.22 -20.05
C GLY A 247 -5.60 10.15 -19.48
N PRO A 248 -6.29 10.92 -20.33
CA PRO A 248 -7.44 11.70 -19.91
C PRO A 248 -8.51 10.78 -19.29
N ALA A 249 -9.15 11.24 -18.21
CA ALA A 249 -10.26 10.52 -17.58
C ALA A 249 -11.47 10.52 -18.52
N GLU A 250 -11.51 9.60 -19.48
CA GLU A 250 -12.68 9.39 -20.31
C GLU A 250 -13.70 8.53 -19.52
N ARG A 251 -14.90 9.07 -19.32
CA ARG A 251 -16.03 8.29 -18.79
C ARG A 251 -16.36 7.19 -19.79
N SER A 252 -16.21 5.93 -19.38
CA SER A 252 -16.85 4.83 -20.10
C SER A 252 -18.37 5.05 -20.12
N PRO A 253 -19.07 4.75 -21.23
CA PRO A 253 -20.52 4.72 -21.25
C PRO A 253 -21.02 3.71 -20.20
N GLU A 254 -22.07 4.10 -19.49
CA GLU A 254 -22.71 3.35 -18.42
C GLU A 254 -23.03 1.90 -18.83
N GLU A 255 -22.36 0.92 -18.22
CA GLU A 255 -22.98 -0.39 -18.01
C GLU A 255 -23.55 -0.39 -16.59
N PRO A 256 -24.87 -0.64 -16.40
CA PRO A 256 -25.45 -0.71 -15.07
C PRO A 256 -24.76 -1.82 -14.29
N ASN A 257 -24.18 -1.49 -13.13
CA ASN A 257 -23.85 -2.49 -12.13
C ASN A 257 -25.16 -3.14 -11.67
N GLU A 258 -25.51 -4.30 -12.24
CA GLU A 258 -26.52 -5.18 -11.67
C GLU A 258 -26.01 -5.66 -10.32
N ILE A 259 -26.45 -5.01 -9.25
CA ILE A 259 -26.33 -5.53 -7.90
C ILE A 259 -27.47 -6.53 -7.75
N GLU A 260 -27.19 -7.81 -7.99
CA GLU A 260 -28.08 -8.89 -7.58
C GLU A 260 -28.20 -8.86 -6.05
N THR A 261 -29.32 -8.34 -5.57
CA THR A 261 -29.71 -8.45 -4.17
C THR A 261 -30.34 -9.83 -3.97
N GLU A 262 -29.56 -10.81 -3.55
CA GLU A 262 -30.12 -11.97 -2.84
C GLU A 262 -30.58 -11.48 -1.45
N ALA A 263 -31.89 -11.27 -1.35
CA ALA A 263 -32.57 -11.07 -0.09
C ALA A 263 -32.78 -12.43 0.57
N ASP A 264 -31.81 -12.89 1.36
CA ASP A 264 -32.09 -13.90 2.37
C ASP A 264 -32.79 -13.21 3.55
N ALA A 265 -34.11 -13.29 3.50
CA ALA A 265 -34.97 -13.17 4.66
C ALA A 265 -34.89 -14.49 5.44
N GLU A 266 -34.28 -14.47 6.62
CA GLU A 266 -34.67 -15.37 7.69
C GLU A 266 -34.51 -14.68 9.06
N ALA A 267 -35.44 -15.03 9.94
CA ALA A 267 -35.93 -14.25 11.07
C ALA A 267 -35.00 -14.17 12.31
#